data_AF-A0AAV9A3A3-F1
#
_entry.id   AF-A0AAV9A3A3-F1
#
_cell.length_a   1.000
_cell.length_b   1.000
_cell.length_c   1.000
_cell.angle_alpha   90.00
_cell.angle_beta   90.00
_cell.angle_gamma   90.00
#
_symmetry.space_group_name_H-M   'P 1'
#
loop_
_entity.id
_entity.type
_entity.pdbx_description
1 polymer ?
#
loop_
_entity_poly.entity_id
_entity_poly.type
_entity_poly.pdbx_seq_one_letter_code
_entity_poly.pdbx_strand_id
1 'polypeptide(L)'
;MKRVKKLRVAEHNRLLKKFRHREALVSALNNKNPNAVIGVMNELVTRRKLLKCLGNLDVGELGMLLGFLHKSVTLPKHARLLMALAKKVIQMRTKDIKASETLQRHALNLRRMVREEVHIQRSLQEIQGIILPLLKLARR
;
A
#
# COMPACT_ATOMS: atom_id res chain seq x y z
N MET A 1 10.81 -25.78 -30.82
CA MET A 1 10.51 -25.97 -29.37
C MET A 1 10.91 -24.71 -28.60
N LYS A 2 9.96 -23.90 -28.11
CA LYS A 2 10.27 -22.70 -27.30
C LYS A 2 10.72 -23.15 -25.90
N ARG A 3 11.98 -22.89 -25.54
CA ARG A 3 12.50 -23.11 -24.18
C ARG A 3 11.71 -22.22 -23.21
N VAL A 4 10.83 -22.83 -22.42
CA VAL A 4 10.18 -22.17 -21.28
C VAL A 4 11.28 -21.80 -20.29
N LYS A 5 11.68 -20.53 -20.25
CA LYS A 5 12.53 -20.00 -19.18
C LYS A 5 11.86 -20.36 -17.87
N LYS A 6 12.47 -21.23 -17.05
CA LYS A 6 12.09 -21.42 -15.65
C LYS A 6 12.17 -20.04 -14.99
N LEU A 7 11.03 -19.35 -14.92
CA LEU A 7 10.91 -18.06 -14.24
C LEU A 7 11.44 -18.27 -12.83
N ARG A 8 12.54 -17.59 -12.51
CA ARG A 8 13.21 -17.69 -11.21
C ARG A 8 12.15 -17.33 -10.17
N VAL A 9 11.62 -18.33 -9.47
CA VAL A 9 10.54 -18.12 -8.48
C VAL A 9 11.06 -17.09 -7.49
N ALA A 10 10.41 -15.92 -7.48
CA ALA A 10 10.81 -14.82 -6.61
C ALA A 10 10.84 -15.29 -5.15
N GLU A 11 11.78 -14.78 -4.37
CA GLU A 11 12.03 -15.24 -3.01
C GLU A 11 10.77 -15.20 -2.14
N HIS A 12 10.01 -14.11 -2.19
CA HIS A 12 8.74 -13.96 -1.50
C HIS A 12 7.71 -15.05 -1.87
N ASN A 13 7.68 -15.53 -3.11
CA ASN A 13 6.80 -16.63 -3.51
C ASN A 13 7.22 -17.97 -2.88
N ARG A 14 8.53 -18.20 -2.70
CA ARG A 14 9.04 -19.37 -1.97
C ARG A 14 8.68 -19.27 -0.49
N LEU A 15 8.83 -18.10 0.12
CA LEU A 15 8.50 -17.83 1.52
C LEU A 15 6.99 -18.00 1.79
N LEU A 16 6.13 -17.53 0.88
CA LEU A 16 4.69 -17.76 0.94
C LEU A 16 4.33 -19.25 0.90
N LYS A 17 5.00 -20.05 0.06
CA LYS A 17 4.79 -21.51 0.02
C LYS A 17 5.22 -22.20 1.31
N LYS A 18 6.23 -21.68 2.00
CA LYS A 18 6.71 -22.17 3.31
C LYS A 18 5.95 -21.57 4.50
N PHE A 19 4.85 -20.84 4.28
CA PHE A 19 4.09 -20.14 5.33
C PHE A 19 4.91 -19.11 6.13
N ARG A 20 6.07 -18.67 5.61
CA ARG A 20 6.92 -17.63 6.20
C ARG A 20 6.40 -16.25 5.81
N HIS A 21 5.23 -15.90 6.35
CA HIS A 21 4.43 -14.76 5.90
C HIS A 21 5.06 -13.39 6.16
N ARG A 22 5.63 -13.16 7.36
CA ARG A 22 6.33 -11.91 7.70
C ARG A 22 7.50 -11.69 6.76
N GLU A 23 8.32 -12.72 6.60
CA GLU A 23 9.52 -12.66 5.76
C GLU A 23 9.19 -12.49 4.29
N ALA A 24 8.10 -13.09 3.80
CA ALA A 24 7.63 -12.86 2.44
C ALA A 24 7.31 -11.38 2.20
N LEU A 25 6.64 -10.73 3.16
CA LEU A 25 6.32 -9.31 3.09
C LEU A 25 7.60 -8.46 3.12
N VAL A 26 8.52 -8.77 4.03
CA VAL A 26 9.78 -8.03 4.19
C VAL A 26 10.70 -8.19 2.97
N SER A 27 10.84 -9.41 2.44
CA SER A 27 11.54 -9.68 1.18
C SER A 27 10.95 -8.89 0.02
N ALA A 28 9.62 -8.79 -0.08
CA ALA A 28 8.97 -7.99 -1.11
C ALA A 28 9.23 -6.48 -0.93
N LEU A 29 9.15 -5.96 0.31
CA LEU A 29 9.44 -4.56 0.63
C LEU A 29 10.89 -4.18 0.28
N ASN A 30 11.85 -5.07 0.56
CA ASN A 30 13.26 -4.89 0.22
C ASN A 30 13.53 -4.85 -1.29
N ASN A 31 12.76 -5.61 -2.08
CA ASN A 31 12.89 -5.65 -3.53
C ASN A 31 12.40 -4.36 -4.22
N LYS A 32 11.76 -3.43 -3.48
CA LYS A 32 11.28 -2.11 -3.94
C LYS A 32 10.40 -2.13 -5.21
N ASN A 33 9.84 -3.29 -5.57
CA ASN A 33 8.92 -3.45 -6.70
C ASN A 33 7.48 -3.37 -6.18
N PRO A 34 6.72 -2.30 -6.47
CA PRO A 34 5.38 -2.12 -5.93
C PRO A 34 4.42 -3.26 -6.29
N ASN A 35 4.51 -3.80 -7.51
CA ASN A 35 3.66 -4.91 -7.94
C ASN A 35 3.93 -6.18 -7.13
N ALA A 36 5.20 -6.44 -6.79
CA ALA A 36 5.56 -7.58 -5.95
C ALA A 36 5.03 -7.40 -4.52
N VAL A 37 5.21 -6.21 -3.92
CA VAL A 37 4.69 -5.90 -2.57
C VAL A 37 3.18 -6.06 -2.52
N ILE A 38 2.46 -5.45 -3.47
CA ILE A 38 1.00 -5.50 -3.54
C ILE A 38 0.51 -6.94 -3.78
N GLY A 39 1.21 -7.70 -4.64
CA GLY A 39 0.92 -9.12 -4.86
C GLY A 39 1.01 -9.94 -3.56
N VAL A 40 2.09 -9.75 -2.79
CA VAL A 40 2.25 -10.42 -1.49
C VAL A 40 1.19 -9.95 -0.49
N MET A 41 0.86 -8.66 -0.44
CA MET A 41 -0.20 -8.15 0.43
C MET A 41 -1.55 -8.79 0.11
N ASN A 42 -1.95 -8.86 -1.17
CA ASN A 42 -3.20 -9.50 -1.60
C ASN A 42 -3.26 -10.98 -1.23
N GLU A 43 -2.15 -11.70 -1.41
CA GLU A 43 -2.06 -13.08 -1.01
C GLU A 43 -2.23 -13.24 0.51
N LEU A 44 -1.60 -12.37 1.31
CA LEU A 44 -1.75 -12.37 2.76
C LEU A 44 -3.15 -11.96 3.24
N VAL A 45 -3.86 -11.10 2.50
CA VAL A 45 -5.28 -10.81 2.74
C VAL A 45 -6.11 -12.07 2.50
N THR A 46 -5.92 -12.73 1.35
CA THR A 46 -6.64 -13.97 0.98
C THR A 46 -6.46 -15.06 2.04
N ARG A 47 -5.24 -15.18 2.59
CA ARG A 47 -4.93 -16.14 3.66
C ARG A 47 -5.36 -15.69 5.07
N ARG A 48 -5.92 -14.49 5.21
CA ARG A 48 -6.26 -13.85 6.51
C ARG A 48 -5.05 -13.75 7.46
N LYS A 49 -3.84 -13.57 6.92
CA LYS A 49 -2.59 -13.48 7.69
C LYS A 49 -1.99 -12.07 7.72
N LEU A 50 -2.45 -11.16 6.87
CA LEU A 50 -1.85 -9.83 6.75
C LEU A 50 -1.75 -9.09 8.08
N LEU A 51 -2.85 -8.97 8.84
CA LEU A 51 -2.84 -8.23 10.10
C LEU A 51 -1.90 -8.84 11.14
N LYS A 52 -1.83 -10.18 11.23
CA LYS A 52 -0.88 -10.87 12.10
C LYS A 52 0.57 -10.56 11.70
N CYS A 53 0.85 -10.55 10.40
CA CYS A 53 2.17 -10.16 9.89
C CYS A 53 2.52 -8.71 10.24
N LEU A 54 1.59 -7.78 10.05
CA LEU A 54 1.78 -6.37 10.36
C LEU A 54 2.01 -6.14 11.86
N GLY A 55 1.33 -6.88 12.73
CA GLY A 55 1.54 -6.82 14.18
C GLY A 55 2.93 -7.30 14.60
N ASN A 56 3.52 -8.23 13.85
CA ASN A 56 4.80 -8.85 14.16
C ASN A 56 6.00 -8.16 13.49
N LEU A 57 5.80 -7.05 12.76
CA LEU A 57 6.91 -6.30 12.19
C LEU A 57 7.72 -5.64 13.30
N ASP A 58 9.05 -5.66 13.18
CA ASP A 58 9.90 -4.82 14.02
C ASP A 58 9.85 -3.35 13.57
N VAL A 59 10.53 -2.47 14.33
CA VAL A 59 10.53 -1.03 14.06
C VAL A 59 11.11 -0.70 12.69
N GLY A 60 12.17 -1.40 12.26
CA GLY A 60 12.80 -1.16 10.96
C GLY A 60 11.92 -1.60 9.80
N GLU A 61 11.32 -2.78 9.92
CA GLU A 61 10.35 -3.31 8.95
C GLU A 61 9.08 -2.47 8.85
N LEU A 62 8.60 -1.96 9.99
CA LEU A 62 7.49 -1.02 10.02
C LEU A 62 7.84 0.27 9.30
N GLY A 63 9.07 0.77 9.45
CA GLY A 63 9.59 1.91 8.68
C GLY A 63 9.57 1.65 7.17
N MET A 64 10.04 0.47 6.73
CA MET A 64 9.98 0.06 5.31
C MET A 64 8.55 0.04 4.77
N LEU A 65 7.61 -0.51 5.55
CA LEU A 65 6.21 -0.54 5.18
C LEU A 65 5.60 0.87 5.08
N LEU A 66 5.82 1.74 6.08
CA LEU A 66 5.31 3.10 6.05
C LEU A 66 5.92 3.92 4.89
N GLY A 67 7.21 3.72 4.60
CA GLY A 67 7.87 4.30 3.45
C GLY A 67 7.28 3.81 2.12
N PHE A 68 6.93 2.53 2.01
CA PHE A 68 6.23 1.98 0.85
C PHE A 68 4.82 2.56 0.69
N LEU A 69 4.04 2.60 1.78
CA LEU A 69 2.69 3.17 1.77
C LEU A 69 2.72 4.65 1.38
N HIS A 70 3.67 5.42 1.92
CA HIS A 70 3.88 6.81 1.52
C HIS A 70 4.11 6.98 0.01
N LYS A 71 4.68 6.00 -0.68
CA LYS A 71 4.91 6.11 -2.14
C LYS A 71 3.78 5.57 -3.00
N SER A 72 2.88 4.78 -2.42
CA SER A 72 2.00 3.91 -3.19
C SER A 72 0.51 4.13 -2.90
N VAL A 73 0.14 4.79 -1.81
CA VAL A 73 -1.25 4.88 -1.35
C VAL A 73 -2.17 5.63 -2.33
N THR A 74 -1.62 6.54 -3.14
CA THR A 74 -2.34 7.34 -4.13
C THR A 74 -2.39 6.68 -5.51
N LEU A 75 -1.81 5.49 -5.69
CA LEU A 75 -1.91 4.75 -6.96
C LEU A 75 -3.38 4.35 -7.19
N PRO A 76 -4.08 4.88 -8.21
CA PRO A 76 -5.54 4.75 -8.32
C PRO A 76 -6.03 3.30 -8.33
N LYS A 77 -5.30 2.42 -9.04
CA LYS A 77 -5.60 0.98 -9.13
C LYS A 77 -5.58 0.26 -7.78
N HIS A 78 -4.78 0.75 -6.83
CA HIS A 78 -4.51 0.09 -5.55
C HIS A 78 -4.92 0.92 -4.33
N ALA A 79 -5.42 2.14 -4.55
CA ALA A 79 -5.73 3.11 -3.51
C ALA A 79 -6.68 2.54 -2.45
N ARG A 80 -7.74 1.82 -2.85
CA ARG A 80 -8.68 1.20 -1.90
C ARG A 80 -7.99 0.29 -0.89
N LEU A 81 -7.15 -0.63 -1.36
CA LEU A 81 -6.42 -1.56 -0.50
C LEU A 81 -5.41 -0.81 0.37
N LEU A 82 -4.59 0.04 -0.27
CA LEU A 82 -3.46 0.68 0.39
C LEU A 82 -3.89 1.75 1.39
N MET A 83 -4.95 2.51 1.12
CA MET A 83 -5.53 3.47 2.07
C MET A 83 -6.10 2.76 3.29
N ALA A 84 -6.86 1.67 3.07
CA ALA A 84 -7.40 0.87 4.16
C ALA A 84 -6.28 0.27 5.02
N LEU A 85 -5.23 -0.23 4.37
CA LEU A 85 -4.05 -0.77 5.04
C LEU A 85 -3.30 0.31 5.82
N ALA A 86 -3.05 1.47 5.22
CA ALA A 86 -2.41 2.62 5.85
C ALA A 86 -3.15 3.03 7.14
N LYS A 87 -4.47 3.21 7.06
CA LYS A 87 -5.31 3.51 8.23
C LYS A 87 -5.13 2.44 9.32
N LYS A 88 -5.19 1.15 8.94
CA LYS A 88 -5.11 0.04 9.89
C LYS A 88 -3.73 -0.07 10.54
N VAL A 89 -2.64 0.13 9.79
CA VAL A 89 -1.27 0.13 10.31
C VAL A 89 -1.06 1.25 11.32
N ILE A 90 -1.49 2.47 10.99
CA ILE A 90 -1.39 3.62 11.90
C ILE A 90 -2.13 3.33 13.22
N GLN A 91 -3.36 2.80 13.14
CA GLN A 91 -4.16 2.46 14.32
C GLN A 91 -3.52 1.34 15.16
N MET A 92 -3.05 0.27 14.53
CA MET A 92 -2.49 -0.89 15.25
C MET A 92 -1.12 -0.62 15.86
N ARG A 93 -0.29 0.19 15.19
CA ARG A 93 1.11 0.44 15.57
C ARG A 93 1.31 1.84 16.18
N THR A 94 0.24 2.44 16.73
CA THR A 94 0.30 3.81 17.31
C THR A 94 1.36 3.92 18.40
N LYS A 95 1.52 2.89 19.25
CA LYS A 95 2.53 2.90 20.33
C LYS A 95 3.95 2.94 19.75
N ASP A 96 4.26 2.07 18.79
CA ASP A 96 5.57 2.06 18.11
C ASP A 96 5.86 3.37 17.39
N ILE A 97 4.86 3.91 16.70
CA ILE A 97 4.98 5.19 16.00
C ILE A 97 5.28 6.32 16.98
N LYS A 98 4.58 6.41 18.12
CA LYS A 98 4.84 7.44 19.13
C LYS A 98 6.24 7.31 19.74
N ALA A 99 6.75 6.09 19.90
CA ALA A 99 8.06 5.83 20.51
C ALA A 99 9.25 6.07 19.55
N SER A 100 9.03 6.35 18.27
CA SER A 100 10.09 6.45 17.26
C SER A 100 9.92 7.66 16.36
N GLU A 101 10.82 8.65 16.47
CA GLU A 101 10.78 9.88 15.66
C GLU A 101 10.80 9.60 14.15
N THR A 102 11.52 8.57 13.71
CA THR A 102 11.58 8.18 12.31
C THR A 102 10.24 7.66 11.82
N LEU A 103 9.55 6.81 12.60
CA LEU A 103 8.20 6.35 12.29
C LEU A 103 7.18 7.49 12.34
N GLN A 104 7.31 8.43 13.30
CA GLN A 104 6.47 9.63 13.33
C GLN A 104 6.60 10.43 12.03
N ARG A 105 7.83 10.65 11.54
CA ARG A 105 8.08 11.36 10.28
C ARG A 105 7.43 10.66 9.10
N HIS A 106 7.54 9.34 9.00
CA HIS A 106 6.85 8.57 7.95
C HIS A 106 5.33 8.70 8.03
N ALA A 107 4.75 8.62 9.22
CA ALA A 107 3.32 8.78 9.44
C ALA A 107 2.82 10.20 9.08
N LEU A 108 3.61 11.23 9.40
CA LEU A 108 3.31 12.62 9.05
C LEU A 108 3.33 12.85 7.54
N ASN A 109 4.32 12.30 6.84
CA ASN A 109 4.42 12.38 5.38
C ASN A 109 3.23 11.68 4.71
N LEU A 110 2.89 10.47 5.18
CA LEU A 110 1.71 9.73 4.73
C LEU A 110 0.42 10.54 4.94
N ARG A 111 0.26 11.18 6.10
CA ARG A 111 -0.88 12.06 6.39
C ARG A 111 -0.95 13.25 5.45
N ARG A 112 0.18 13.90 5.15
CA ARG A 112 0.25 15.06 4.24
C ARG A 112 -0.21 14.68 2.84
N MET A 113 0.38 13.63 2.27
CA MET A 113 0.01 13.14 0.95
C MET A 113 -1.45 12.71 0.87
N VAL A 114 -1.99 12.01 1.89
CA VAL A 114 -3.41 11.62 1.88
C VAL A 114 -4.33 12.84 1.92
N ARG A 115 -3.96 13.91 2.65
CA ARG A 115 -4.75 15.15 2.65
C ARG A 115 -4.73 15.83 1.28
N GLU A 116 -3.59 15.84 0.63
CA GLU A 116 -3.43 16.39 -0.71
C GLU A 116 -4.28 15.62 -1.73
N GLU A 117 -4.24 14.28 -1.71
CA GLU A 117 -5.09 13.44 -2.55
C GLU A 117 -6.59 13.72 -2.33
N VAL A 118 -7.03 13.86 -1.07
CA VAL A 118 -8.42 14.21 -0.75
C VAL A 118 -8.78 15.60 -1.28
N HIS A 119 -7.86 16.56 -1.21
CA HIS A 119 -8.08 17.89 -1.76
C HIS A 119 -8.23 17.84 -3.29
N ILE A 120 -7.32 17.14 -3.98
CA ILE A 120 -7.37 16.93 -5.43
C ILE A 120 -8.70 16.29 -5.85
N GLN A 121 -9.12 15.24 -5.15
CA GLN A 121 -10.38 14.54 -5.45
C GLN A 121 -11.61 15.43 -5.25
N ARG A 122 -11.62 16.30 -4.23
CA ARG A 122 -12.71 17.28 -4.03
C ARG A 122 -12.77 18.30 -5.15
N SER A 123 -11.63 18.90 -5.52
CA SER A 123 -11.57 19.85 -6.62
C SER A 123 -12.01 19.22 -7.95
N LEU A 124 -11.64 17.95 -8.20
CA LEU A 124 -12.09 17.21 -9.38
C LEU A 124 -13.61 17.00 -9.37
N GLN A 125 -14.20 16.67 -8.22
CA GLN A 125 -15.64 16.50 -8.07
C GLN A 125 -16.40 17.80 -8.33
N GLU A 126 -15.88 18.93 -7.86
CA GLU A 126 -16.46 20.27 -8.12
C GLU A 126 -16.47 20.58 -9.62
N ILE A 127 -15.33 20.38 -10.29
CA ILE A 127 -15.19 20.58 -11.75
C ILE A 127 -16.18 19.67 -12.51
N GLN A 128 -16.30 18.40 -12.13
CA GLN A 128 -17.26 17.48 -12.74
C GLN A 128 -18.71 17.94 -12.53
N GLY A 129 -19.04 18.43 -11.35
CA GLY A 129 -20.37 18.99 -11.05
C GLY A 129 -20.73 20.17 -11.94
N ILE A 130 -19.75 21.00 -12.33
CA ILE A 130 -19.93 22.16 -13.22
C ILE A 130 -20.02 21.73 -14.69
N ILE A 131 -19.13 20.86 -15.15
CA ILE A 131 -19.01 20.51 -16.58
C ILE A 131 -20.16 19.60 -17.05
N LEU A 132 -20.61 18.66 -16.23
CA LEU A 132 -21.60 17.65 -16.64
C LEU A 132 -22.94 18.27 -17.12
N PRO A 133 -23.53 19.27 -16.44
CA PRO A 133 -24.73 19.96 -16.94
C PRO A 133 -24.51 20.66 -18.28
N LEU A 134 -23.36 21.33 -18.47
CA LEU A 134 -23.04 22.05 -19.70
C LEU A 134 -22.91 21.10 -20.89
N LEU A 135 -22.22 19.96 -20.72
CA LEU A 135 -22.12 18.93 -21.76
C LEU A 135 -23.49 18.32 -22.11
N LYS A 136 -24.40 18.21 -21.13
CA LYS A 136 -25.76 17.71 -21.37
C LYS A 136 -26.60 18.69 -22.20
N LEU A 137 -26.39 20.00 -22.02
CA LEU A 137 -27.04 21.03 -22.83
C LEU A 137 -26.49 21.07 -24.26
N ALA A 138 -25.18 20.98 -24.43
CA ALA A 138 -24.52 21.02 -25.75
C ALA A 138 -24.83 19.80 -26.66
N ARG A 139 -25.43 18.74 -26.11
CA ARG A 139 -25.81 17.53 -26.85
C ARG A 139 -27.27 17.56 -27.34
N ARG A 140 -28.00 18.63 -27.02
CA ARG A 140 -29.34 18.94 -27.54
C ARG A 140 -29.22 19.97 -28.66
#